data_AF-A0A935SU54-F1
#
_entry.id   AF-A0A935SU54-F1
#
_cell.length_a   1.000
_cell.length_b   1.000
_cell.length_c   1.000
_cell.angle_alpha   90.00
_cell.angle_beta   90.00
_cell.angle_gamma   90.00
#
_symmetry.space_group_name_H-M   'P 1'
#
loop_
_entity.id
_entity.type
_entity.pdbx_description
1 polymer ?
#
loop_
_entity_poly.entity_id
_entity_poly.type
_entity_poly.pdbx_seq_one_letter_code
_entity_poly.pdbx_strand_id
1 'polypeptide(L)'
;METITFSETTRVEQINRVVTFVQIFFRQEKDSLYSKSVVKKHVLYLIEKHGEQILEDDGELLIMSASKSAQELERLLEEPNLKAWKEPRTRIYQPGLFEETESLFNGHRKFSGETIDAMIIHLASKGKNLNPTRLNKLLFYSDFSYFRKAKRGISGIEYVALKYGPLFPNYDNTLRTLEKKGEIRVKNITSKGKPARIILPKKSYRPETSSLSAVN
;
A
#
# COMPACT_ATOMS: atom_id res chain seq x y z
N MET A 1 14.69 12.28 -26.55
CA MET A 1 13.78 11.19 -26.13
C MET A 1 13.75 11.21 -24.62
N GLU A 2 12.76 11.88 -24.03
CA GLU A 2 12.62 11.95 -22.58
C GLU A 2 12.10 10.61 -22.07
N THR A 3 12.95 9.91 -21.32
CA THR A 3 12.58 8.76 -20.52
C THR A 3 11.69 9.24 -19.38
N ILE A 4 10.38 9.04 -19.50
CA ILE A 4 9.43 9.27 -18.42
C ILE A 4 9.82 8.31 -17.28
N THR A 5 10.47 8.85 -16.26
CA THR A 5 10.84 8.12 -15.05
C THR A 5 9.57 7.78 -14.28
N PHE A 6 9.43 6.50 -13.95
CA PHE A 6 8.19 5.86 -13.47
C PHE A 6 7.67 6.34 -12.09
N SER A 7 8.24 7.39 -11.48
CA SER A 7 8.30 7.54 -10.01
C SER A 7 7.38 8.57 -9.32
N GLU A 8 6.36 9.14 -9.99
CA GLU A 8 5.53 10.20 -9.39
C GLU A 8 4.01 10.01 -9.58
N THR A 9 3.53 8.77 -9.74
CA THR A 9 2.10 8.57 -10.01
C THR A 9 1.27 8.31 -8.76
N THR A 10 0.21 9.11 -8.59
CA THR A 10 -0.84 8.94 -7.59
C THR A 10 -1.49 7.55 -7.70
N ARG A 11 -2.14 7.08 -6.63
CA ARG A 11 -2.91 5.81 -6.62
C ARG A 11 -3.94 5.75 -7.75
N VAL A 12 -4.53 6.89 -8.12
CA VAL A 12 -5.45 7.00 -9.26
C VAL A 12 -4.71 6.73 -10.57
N GLU A 13 -3.52 7.28 -10.76
CA GLU A 13 -2.70 7.04 -11.94
C GLU A 13 -2.14 5.61 -11.97
N GLN A 14 -1.76 5.04 -10.83
CA GLN A 14 -1.38 3.62 -10.72
C GLN A 14 -2.54 2.70 -11.14
N ILE A 15 -3.75 2.94 -10.64
CA ILE A 15 -4.94 2.20 -11.04
C ILE A 15 -5.19 2.39 -12.55
N ASN A 16 -5.11 3.62 -13.07
CA ASN A 16 -5.32 3.87 -14.49
C ASN A 16 -4.26 3.19 -15.36
N ARG A 17 -3.00 3.11 -14.91
CA ARG A 17 -1.92 2.36 -15.56
C ARG A 17 -2.23 0.87 -15.60
N VAL A 18 -2.58 0.26 -14.47
CA VAL A 18 -2.97 -1.16 -14.38
C VAL A 18 -4.17 -1.45 -15.30
N VAL A 19 -5.19 -0.60 -15.28
CA VAL A 19 -6.36 -0.72 -16.15
C VAL A 19 -5.97 -0.68 -17.63
N THR A 20 -5.06 0.23 -18.00
CA THR A 20 -4.60 0.38 -19.38
C THR A 20 -3.77 -0.83 -19.80
N PHE A 21 -2.89 -1.31 -18.92
CA PHE A 21 -2.06 -2.50 -19.14
C PHE A 21 -2.92 -3.76 -19.32
N VAL A 22 -3.90 -4.00 -18.44
CA VAL A 22 -4.87 -5.11 -18.56
C VAL A 22 -5.64 -5.01 -19.88
N GLN A 23 -6.11 -3.83 -20.25
CA GLN A 23 -6.85 -3.64 -21.49
C GLN A 23 -5.99 -3.94 -22.74
N ILE A 24 -4.72 -3.54 -22.74
CA ILE A 24 -3.78 -3.82 -23.83
C ILE A 24 -3.49 -5.31 -23.92
N PHE A 25 -3.21 -5.97 -22.78
CA PHE A 25 -2.91 -7.40 -22.73
C PHE A 25 -4.04 -8.25 -23.30
N PHE A 26 -5.28 -8.06 -22.83
CA PHE A 26 -6.42 -8.87 -23.30
C PHE A 26 -6.75 -8.64 -24.78
N ARG A 27 -6.46 -7.45 -25.31
CA ARG A 27 -6.55 -7.18 -26.75
C ARG A 27 -5.50 -7.96 -27.54
N GLN A 28 -4.27 -8.01 -27.04
CA GLN A 28 -3.14 -8.63 -27.76
C GLN A 28 -3.15 -10.15 -27.67
N GLU A 29 -3.44 -10.71 -26.49
CA GLU A 29 -3.30 -12.15 -26.22
C GLU A 29 -4.59 -12.95 -26.44
N LYS A 30 -5.75 -12.29 -26.37
CA LYS A 30 -7.07 -12.95 -26.34
C LYS A 30 -8.06 -12.39 -27.36
N ASP A 31 -7.61 -11.49 -28.24
CA ASP A 31 -8.44 -10.77 -29.23
C ASP A 31 -9.74 -10.18 -28.64
N SER A 32 -9.70 -9.86 -27.34
CA SER A 32 -10.88 -9.48 -26.56
C SER A 32 -10.91 -7.97 -26.36
N LEU A 33 -12.00 -7.34 -26.80
CA LEU A 33 -12.16 -5.87 -26.79
C LEU A 33 -13.00 -5.40 -25.60
N TYR A 34 -12.43 -5.42 -24.40
CA TYR A 34 -13.07 -4.85 -23.22
C TYR A 34 -12.95 -3.32 -23.18
N SER A 35 -14.03 -2.63 -22.79
CA SER A 35 -13.98 -1.18 -22.57
C SER A 35 -13.18 -0.83 -21.32
N LYS A 36 -12.54 0.35 -21.30
CA LYS A 36 -11.70 0.80 -20.19
C LYS A 36 -12.49 0.87 -18.87
N SER A 37 -13.77 1.22 -18.96
CA SER A 37 -14.72 1.28 -17.84
C SER A 37 -14.99 -0.10 -17.24
N VAL A 38 -15.17 -1.12 -18.10
CA VAL A 38 -15.38 -2.51 -17.67
C VAL A 38 -14.12 -3.05 -16.99
N VAL A 39 -12.95 -2.85 -17.59
CA VAL A 39 -11.68 -3.28 -16.98
C VAL A 39 -11.45 -2.58 -15.64
N LYS A 40 -11.68 -1.25 -15.57
CA LYS A 40 -11.55 -0.47 -14.34
C LYS A 40 -12.45 -0.98 -13.22
N LYS A 41 -13.70 -1.28 -13.51
CA LYS A 41 -14.66 -1.84 -12.54
C LYS A 41 -14.13 -3.13 -11.91
N HIS A 42 -13.63 -4.06 -12.73
CA HIS A 42 -13.14 -5.36 -12.26
C HIS A 42 -11.80 -5.27 -11.53
N VAL A 43 -10.87 -4.43 -12.00
CA VAL A 43 -9.61 -4.16 -11.30
C VAL A 43 -9.87 -3.56 -9.92
N LEU A 44 -10.79 -2.60 -9.80
CA LEU A 44 -11.18 -2.02 -8.51
C LEU A 44 -11.81 -3.06 -7.57
N TYR A 45 -12.69 -3.92 -8.10
CA TYR A 45 -13.27 -5.03 -7.34
C TYR A 45 -12.18 -5.99 -6.80
N LEU A 46 -11.18 -6.32 -7.63
CA LEU A 46 -10.08 -7.19 -7.20
C LEU A 46 -9.21 -6.52 -6.14
N ILE A 47 -8.89 -5.23 -6.28
CA ILE A 47 -8.15 -4.47 -5.27
C ILE A 47 -8.91 -4.46 -3.94
N GLU A 48 -10.24 -4.32 -3.95
CA GLU A 48 -11.06 -4.40 -2.74
C GLU A 48 -11.04 -5.80 -2.12
N LYS A 49 -11.16 -6.86 -2.94
CA LYS A 49 -11.23 -8.25 -2.49
C LYS A 49 -9.88 -8.79 -1.97
N HIS A 50 -8.78 -8.40 -2.61
CA HIS A 50 -7.43 -8.91 -2.37
C HIS A 50 -6.51 -7.93 -1.63
N GLY A 51 -6.83 -6.65 -1.57
CA GLY A 51 -6.02 -5.60 -0.93
C GLY A 51 -4.85 -5.12 -1.79
N GLU A 52 -3.91 -4.42 -1.18
CA GLU A 52 -2.76 -3.75 -1.85
C GLU A 52 -1.76 -4.69 -2.50
N GLN A 53 -1.86 -6.00 -2.28
CA GLN A 53 -1.00 -7.00 -2.91
C GLN A 53 -1.06 -6.91 -4.45
N ILE A 54 -2.17 -6.43 -5.02
CA ILE A 54 -2.31 -6.18 -6.47
C ILE A 54 -1.55 -4.93 -6.93
N LEU A 55 -1.46 -3.91 -6.06
CA LEU A 55 -0.81 -2.64 -6.36
C LEU A 55 0.71 -2.71 -6.12
N GLU A 56 1.16 -3.60 -5.23
CA GLU A 56 2.58 -3.87 -4.98
C GLU A 56 3.29 -4.53 -6.18
N ASP A 57 2.55 -5.27 -7.02
CA ASP A 57 3.10 -6.10 -8.10
C ASP A 57 2.89 -5.51 -9.52
N ASP A 58 2.72 -4.18 -9.63
CA ASP A 58 2.71 -3.37 -10.87
C ASP A 58 1.78 -3.86 -12.02
N GLY A 59 0.73 -4.62 -11.71
CA GLY A 59 -0.23 -5.12 -12.70
C GLY A 59 0.24 -6.33 -13.52
N GLU A 60 1.54 -6.63 -13.57
CA GLU A 60 2.07 -7.84 -14.23
C GLU A 60 1.53 -9.12 -13.58
N LEU A 61 1.48 -9.19 -12.25
CA LEU A 61 0.96 -10.36 -11.53
C LEU A 61 -0.56 -10.56 -11.67
N LEU A 62 -1.29 -9.51 -12.03
CA LEU A 62 -2.73 -9.60 -12.35
C LEU A 62 -2.98 -10.33 -13.67
N ILE A 63 -1.99 -10.42 -14.56
CA ILE A 63 -2.19 -10.98 -15.92
C ILE A 63 -1.20 -12.08 -16.30
N MET A 64 -0.20 -12.38 -15.46
CA MET A 64 0.53 -13.64 -15.56
C MET A 64 -0.47 -14.81 -15.49
N SER A 65 -0.59 -15.54 -16.59
CA SER A 65 -1.61 -16.56 -16.89
C SER A 65 -1.72 -17.73 -15.90
N ALA A 66 -0.82 -17.81 -14.91
CA ALA A 66 -0.82 -18.83 -13.86
C ALA A 66 -1.28 -18.33 -12.48
N SER A 67 -1.53 -17.02 -12.30
CA SER A 67 -1.94 -16.48 -11.00
C SER A 67 -3.45 -16.66 -10.78
N LYS A 68 -3.86 -16.96 -9.53
CA LYS A 68 -5.29 -17.04 -9.16
C LYS A 68 -6.03 -15.72 -9.41
N SER A 69 -5.32 -14.59 -9.35
CA SER A 69 -5.87 -13.26 -9.61
C SER A 69 -6.11 -13.02 -11.10
N ALA A 70 -5.26 -13.56 -11.97
CA ALA A 70 -5.46 -13.50 -13.42
C ALA A 70 -6.65 -14.34 -13.87
N GLN A 71 -6.77 -15.57 -13.37
CA GLN A 71 -7.91 -16.44 -13.65
C GLN A 71 -9.23 -15.83 -13.15
N GLU A 72 -9.22 -15.21 -11.98
CA GLU A 72 -10.40 -14.53 -11.44
C GLU A 72 -10.72 -13.25 -12.22
N LEU A 73 -9.72 -12.49 -12.66
CA LEU A 73 -9.94 -11.31 -13.51
C LEU A 73 -10.55 -11.71 -14.86
N GLU A 74 -10.03 -12.76 -15.49
CA GLU A 74 -10.56 -13.32 -16.74
C GLU A 74 -12.00 -13.79 -16.57
N ARG A 75 -12.29 -14.59 -15.53
CA ARG A 75 -13.66 -15.02 -15.18
C ARG A 75 -14.61 -13.83 -15.00
N LEU A 76 -14.14 -12.79 -14.32
CA LEU A 76 -14.94 -11.59 -14.06
C LEU A 76 -15.20 -10.76 -15.33
N LEU A 77 -14.23 -10.67 -16.23
CA LEU A 77 -14.37 -9.98 -17.51
C LEU A 77 -15.31 -10.72 -18.46
N GLU A 78 -15.37 -12.05 -18.38
CA GLU A 78 -16.31 -12.90 -19.12
C GLU A 78 -17.74 -12.87 -18.54
N GLU A 79 -17.91 -12.45 -17.28
CA GLU A 79 -19.23 -12.34 -16.65
C GLU A 79 -19.97 -11.05 -17.07
N PRO A 80 -21.11 -11.14 -17.78
CA PRO A 80 -21.78 -9.98 -18.38
C PRO A 80 -22.46 -9.06 -17.36
N ASN A 81 -22.52 -9.43 -16.08
CA ASN A 81 -23.16 -8.64 -15.04
C ASN A 81 -22.54 -8.90 -13.66
N LEU A 82 -21.55 -8.08 -13.28
CA LEU A 82 -21.25 -7.79 -11.87
C LEU A 82 -22.50 -7.17 -11.23
N LYS A 83 -23.44 -8.00 -10.79
CA LYS A 83 -24.68 -7.57 -10.13
C LYS A 83 -24.32 -6.70 -8.91
N ALA A 84 -24.89 -5.51 -8.87
CA ALA A 84 -24.96 -4.64 -7.69
C ALA A 84 -23.63 -4.10 -7.09
N TRP A 85 -22.48 -4.15 -7.78
CA TRP A 85 -21.30 -3.41 -7.30
C TRP A 85 -21.49 -1.90 -7.56
N LYS A 86 -21.72 -1.15 -6.48
CA LYS A 86 -21.64 0.30 -6.47
C LYS A 86 -20.18 0.66 -6.24
N GLU A 87 -19.64 1.55 -7.07
CA GLU A 87 -18.31 2.13 -6.78
C GLU A 87 -18.29 2.55 -5.32
N PRO A 88 -17.35 2.04 -4.50
CA PRO A 88 -17.29 2.45 -3.12
C PRO A 88 -17.11 3.96 -3.14
N ARG A 89 -17.95 4.66 -2.37
CA ARG A 89 -17.67 6.05 -1.96
C ARG A 89 -16.49 6.01 -1.00
N THR A 90 -15.34 5.54 -1.46
CA THR A 90 -14.08 5.88 -0.83
C THR A 90 -14.04 7.40 -0.90
N ARG A 91 -14.03 8.08 0.25
CA ARG A 91 -13.41 9.40 0.37
C ARG A 91 -12.12 9.25 -0.44
N ILE A 92 -12.05 9.90 -1.60
CA ILE A 92 -10.95 9.68 -2.54
C ILE A 92 -9.71 10.02 -1.74
N TYR A 93 -8.97 8.99 -1.30
CA TYR A 93 -7.73 9.20 -0.60
C TYR A 93 -6.78 9.70 -1.67
N GLN A 94 -6.56 11.01 -1.68
CA GLN A 94 -5.55 11.64 -2.50
C GLN A 94 -4.22 11.39 -1.80
N PRO A 95 -3.32 10.57 -2.36
CA PRO A 95 -1.98 10.43 -1.82
C PRO A 95 -1.34 11.82 -1.82
N GLY A 96 -0.99 12.33 -0.64
CA GLY A 96 -0.37 13.65 -0.49
C GLY A 96 -1.14 14.65 0.39
N LEU A 97 -2.44 14.44 0.67
CA LEU A 97 -3.12 15.22 1.71
C LEU A 97 -2.96 14.51 3.06
N PHE A 98 -1.87 14.82 3.76
CA PHE A 98 -1.85 14.66 5.21
C PHE A 98 -2.64 15.82 5.80
N GLU A 99 -3.61 15.57 6.69
CA GLU A 99 -4.27 16.67 7.38
C GLU A 99 -3.20 17.44 8.19
N GLU A 100 -2.96 18.71 7.81
CA GLU A 100 -2.05 19.60 8.54
C GLU A 100 -2.63 20.04 9.90
N THR A 101 -3.90 19.72 10.12
CA THR A 101 -4.68 20.03 11.33
C THR A 101 -4.77 18.83 12.24
N GLU A 102 -4.63 19.04 13.54
CA GLU A 102 -4.80 17.97 14.53
C GLU A 102 -6.27 17.53 14.61
N SER A 103 -6.52 16.22 14.54
CA SER A 103 -7.86 15.64 14.54
C SER A 103 -7.87 14.32 15.32
N LEU A 104 -9.05 13.82 15.69
CA LEU A 104 -9.13 12.49 16.33
C LEU A 104 -8.58 11.39 15.40
N PHE A 105 -8.69 11.57 14.07
CA PHE A 105 -8.31 10.59 13.07
C PHE A 105 -6.79 10.46 12.89
N ASN A 106 -6.03 11.53 13.17
CA ASN A 106 -4.56 11.51 13.24
C ASN A 106 -4.02 11.44 14.67
N GLY A 107 -4.87 11.14 15.65
CA GLY A 107 -4.48 11.03 17.05
C GLY A 107 -4.06 12.36 17.66
N HIS A 108 -4.70 13.47 17.28
CA HIS A 108 -4.39 14.83 17.73
C HIS A 108 -2.91 15.19 17.53
N ARG A 109 -2.36 14.80 16.38
CA ARG A 109 -0.97 15.06 16.02
C ARG A 109 -0.83 15.27 14.52
N LYS A 110 -0.11 16.33 14.14
CA LYS A 110 0.30 16.56 12.76
C LYS A 110 1.20 15.43 12.26
N PHE A 111 0.98 15.01 11.02
CA PHE A 111 1.79 14.00 10.36
C PHE A 111 3.28 14.37 10.39
N SER A 112 4.14 13.41 10.75
CA SER A 112 5.60 13.57 10.73
C SER A 112 6.25 12.42 9.99
N GLY A 113 6.75 12.70 8.78
CA GLY A 113 7.49 11.73 7.98
C GLY A 113 8.73 11.20 8.71
N GLU A 114 9.48 12.07 9.38
CA GLU A 114 10.64 11.67 10.20
C GLU A 114 10.27 10.72 11.34
N THR A 115 9.13 10.94 11.99
CA THR A 115 8.65 10.06 13.06
C THR A 115 8.28 8.69 12.51
N ILE A 116 7.65 8.65 11.33
CA ILE A 116 7.27 7.40 10.67
C ILE A 116 8.49 6.63 10.19
N ASP A 117 9.45 7.32 9.56
CA ASP A 117 10.74 6.76 9.16
C ASP A 117 11.40 6.09 10.37
N ALA A 118 11.48 6.79 11.50
CA ALA A 118 12.02 6.26 12.76
C ALA A 118 11.24 5.05 13.29
N MET A 119 9.90 5.08 13.28
CA MET A 119 9.07 3.95 13.69
C MET A 119 9.31 2.72 12.81
N ILE A 120 9.35 2.89 11.49
CA ILE A 120 9.58 1.79 10.55
C ILE A 120 10.97 1.18 10.76
N ILE A 121 12.01 2.00 10.88
CA ILE A 121 13.38 1.53 11.13
C ILE A 121 13.45 0.80 12.48
N HIS A 122 12.82 1.35 13.52
CA HIS A 122 12.76 0.72 14.83
C HIS A 122 12.09 -0.66 14.77
N LEU A 123 10.89 -0.73 14.16
CA LEU A 123 10.13 -1.98 14.03
C LEU A 123 10.89 -3.01 13.18
N ALA A 124 11.54 -2.59 12.09
CA ALA A 124 12.39 -3.45 11.27
C ALA A 124 13.60 -3.98 12.06
N SER A 125 14.18 -3.17 12.95
CA SER A 125 15.32 -3.57 13.79
C SER A 125 14.97 -4.59 14.88
N LYS A 126 13.72 -4.62 15.34
CA LYS A 126 13.25 -5.52 16.41
C LYS A 126 12.51 -6.75 15.89
N GLY A 127 11.85 -6.63 14.74
CA GLY A 127 10.97 -7.67 14.20
C GLY A 127 11.71 -8.72 13.39
N LYS A 128 11.44 -10.00 13.65
CA LYS A 128 11.79 -11.09 12.73
C LYS A 128 10.74 -11.18 11.62
N ASN A 129 11.18 -11.22 10.36
CA ASN A 129 10.30 -11.39 9.19
C ASN A 129 9.17 -10.35 9.13
N LEU A 130 9.51 -9.07 9.25
CA LEU A 130 8.55 -7.98 9.13
C LEU A 130 8.05 -7.90 7.69
N ASN A 131 6.76 -8.08 7.46
CA ASN A 131 6.13 -7.93 6.14
C ASN A 131 5.24 -6.67 6.11
N PRO A 132 4.82 -6.17 4.93
CA PRO A 132 4.00 -4.97 4.82
C PRO A 132 2.72 -4.98 5.67
N THR A 133 1.98 -6.09 5.68
CA THR A 133 0.76 -6.24 6.49
C THR A 133 1.04 -6.14 7.98
N ARG A 134 2.11 -6.78 8.46
CA ARG A 134 2.54 -6.72 9.87
C ARG A 134 3.04 -5.32 10.23
N LEU A 135 3.78 -4.66 9.34
CA LEU A 135 4.24 -3.29 9.55
C LEU A 135 3.04 -2.36 9.79
N ASN A 136 2.05 -2.37 8.90
CA ASN A 136 0.87 -1.52 9.01
C ASN A 136 0.10 -1.75 10.33
N LYS A 137 -0.03 -3.00 10.77
CA LYS A 137 -0.62 -3.33 12.08
C LYS A 137 0.22 -2.78 13.23
N LEU A 138 1.53 -2.95 13.19
CA LEU A 138 2.42 -2.51 14.25
C LEU A 138 2.48 -0.97 14.34
N LEU A 139 2.47 -0.26 13.22
CA LEU A 139 2.36 1.20 13.19
C LEU A 139 1.06 1.64 13.89
N PHE A 140 -0.08 1.11 13.46
CA PHE A 140 -1.38 1.43 14.07
C PHE A 140 -1.42 1.13 15.57
N TYR A 141 -0.98 -0.07 15.99
CA TYR A 141 -1.01 -0.43 17.41
C TYR A 141 -0.03 0.39 18.25
N SER A 142 1.06 0.87 17.67
CA SER A 142 1.99 1.78 18.35
C SER A 142 1.31 3.12 18.63
N ASP A 143 0.70 3.73 17.61
CA ASP A 143 -0.10 4.95 17.75
C ASP A 143 -1.27 4.77 18.72
N PHE A 144 -2.06 3.72 18.54
CA PHE A 144 -3.24 3.43 19.35
C PHE A 144 -2.89 3.19 20.84
N SER A 145 -1.84 2.42 21.10
CA SER A 145 -1.39 2.13 22.47
C SER A 145 -0.86 3.38 23.16
N TYR A 146 -0.12 4.23 22.45
CA TYR A 146 0.36 5.51 22.97
C TYR A 146 -0.80 6.48 23.22
N PHE A 147 -1.75 6.59 22.28
CA PHE A 147 -2.95 7.41 22.43
C PHE A 147 -3.74 7.06 23.69
N ARG A 148 -3.84 5.78 24.05
CA ARG A 148 -4.53 5.37 25.29
C ARG A 148 -3.92 6.01 26.55
N LYS A 149 -2.60 6.20 26.55
CA LYS A 149 -1.84 6.74 27.70
C LYS A 149 -1.76 8.26 27.66
N ALA A 150 -1.42 8.83 26.50
CA ALA A 150 -1.07 10.25 26.35
C ALA A 150 -2.19 11.10 25.74
N LYS A 151 -3.32 10.50 25.33
CA LYS A 151 -4.43 11.15 24.58
C LYS A 151 -3.98 11.80 23.27
N ARG A 152 -2.82 11.40 22.77
CA ARG A 152 -2.19 11.84 21.52
C ARG A 152 -1.44 10.67 20.89
N GLY A 153 -1.37 10.63 19.56
CA GLY A 153 -0.65 9.63 18.77
C GLY A 153 0.85 9.92 18.67
N ILE A 154 1.59 9.00 18.09
CA ILE A 154 3.03 9.12 17.83
C ILE A 154 3.28 9.76 16.46
N SER A 155 2.60 9.30 15.41
CA SER A 155 3.00 9.59 14.03
C SER A 155 2.19 10.67 13.32
N GLY A 156 0.93 10.87 13.72
CA GLY A 156 -0.03 11.67 12.95
C GLY A 156 -0.54 10.98 11.67
N ILE A 157 -0.41 9.65 11.55
CA ILE A 157 -0.98 8.89 10.43
C ILE A 157 -2.50 8.80 10.59
N GLU A 158 -3.22 9.10 9.50
CA GLU A 158 -4.62 8.70 9.32
C GLU A 158 -4.71 7.32 8.70
N TYR A 159 -5.10 6.33 9.50
CA TYR A 159 -5.21 4.95 9.06
C TYR A 159 -6.54 4.68 8.36
N VAL A 160 -6.49 3.92 7.27
CA VAL A 160 -7.70 3.42 6.58
C VAL A 160 -8.00 2.01 7.10
N ALA A 161 -9.25 1.77 7.51
CA ALA A 161 -9.70 0.44 7.88
C ALA A 161 -9.96 -0.40 6.63
N LEU A 162 -9.19 -1.47 6.43
CA LEU A 162 -9.36 -2.45 5.36
C LEU A 162 -9.68 -3.83 5.93
N LYS A 163 -10.10 -4.75 5.04
CA LYS A 163 -10.45 -6.14 5.37
C LYS A 163 -9.40 -6.87 6.22
N TYR A 164 -8.11 -6.60 5.99
CA TYR A 164 -7.01 -7.29 6.67
C TYR A 164 -6.38 -6.50 7.82
N GLY A 165 -6.94 -5.32 8.13
CA GLY A 165 -6.50 -4.45 9.22
C GLY A 165 -6.34 -3.00 8.79
N PRO A 166 -5.81 -2.17 9.71
CA PRO A 166 -5.50 -0.79 9.43
C PRO A 166 -4.34 -0.69 8.44
N LEU A 167 -4.40 0.33 7.59
CA LEU A 167 -3.41 0.62 6.57
C LEU A 167 -2.94 2.06 6.71
N PHE A 168 -1.62 2.28 6.72
CA PHE A 168 -1.01 3.57 6.41
C PHE A 168 -0.96 3.73 4.89
N PRO A 169 -1.77 4.63 4.28
CA PRO A 169 -1.92 4.60 2.83
C PRO A 169 -0.68 4.95 2.00
N ASN A 170 0.34 5.59 2.59
CA ASN A 170 1.57 5.96 1.90
C ASN A 170 2.77 5.05 2.25
N TYR A 171 2.52 3.91 2.91
CA TYR A 171 3.58 3.03 3.42
C TYR A 171 4.57 2.60 2.32
N ASP A 172 4.09 2.29 1.11
CA ASP A 172 4.94 1.80 0.03
C ASP A 172 5.94 2.86 -0.46
N ASN A 173 5.48 4.11 -0.62
CA ASN A 173 6.36 5.22 -0.97
C ASN A 173 7.37 5.51 0.15
N THR A 174 6.95 5.43 1.40
CA THR A 174 7.84 5.55 2.56
C THR A 174 8.90 4.44 2.55
N LEU A 175 8.52 3.18 2.33
CA LEU A 175 9.47 2.06 2.26
C LEU A 175 10.48 2.23 1.11
N ARG A 176 10.03 2.65 -0.08
CA ARG A 176 10.91 2.93 -1.22
C ARG A 176 11.89 4.06 -0.90
N THR A 177 11.41 5.11 -0.24
CA THR A 177 12.25 6.24 0.18
C THR A 177 13.32 5.80 1.17
N LEU A 178 12.94 5.03 2.19
CA LEU A 178 13.87 4.46 3.18
C LEU A 178 14.88 3.49 2.56
N GLU A 179 14.46 2.69 1.57
CA GLU A 179 15.35 1.79 0.84
C GLU A 179 16.36 2.56 -0.02
N LYS A 180 15.91 3.62 -0.73
CA LYS A 180 16.78 4.53 -1.49
C LYS A 180 17.80 5.25 -0.58
N LYS A 181 17.37 5.68 0.61
CA LYS A 181 18.26 6.24 1.66
C LYS A 181 19.20 5.19 2.27
N GLY A 182 19.03 3.90 1.94
CA GLY A 182 19.86 2.81 2.46
C GLY A 182 19.61 2.47 3.92
N GLU A 183 18.45 2.84 4.48
CA GLU A 183 18.12 2.64 5.90
C GLU A 183 17.48 1.27 6.15
N ILE A 184 16.76 0.78 5.15
CA ILE A 184 16.16 -0.56 5.12
C ILE A 184 16.52 -1.29 3.81
N ARG A 185 16.17 -2.57 3.75
CA ARG A 185 16.16 -3.40 2.55
C ARG A 185 14.80 -4.09 2.46
N VAL A 186 14.15 -4.05 1.31
CA VAL A 186 12.96 -4.84 1.02
C VAL A 186 13.40 -6.04 0.18
N LYS A 187 13.11 -7.24 0.67
CA LYS A 187 13.45 -8.51 -0.01
C LYS A 187 12.16 -9.21 -0.44
N ASN A 188 12.07 -9.52 -1.73
CA ASN A 188 11.06 -10.41 -2.26
C ASN A 188 11.40 -11.86 -1.91
N ILE A 189 10.43 -12.58 -1.37
CA ILE A 189 10.53 -13.99 -0.98
C ILE A 189 9.28 -14.74 -1.41
N THR A 190 9.34 -16.06 -1.34
CA THR A 190 8.16 -16.92 -1.43
C THR A 190 7.80 -17.40 -0.03
N SER A 191 6.57 -17.14 0.40
CA SER A 191 6.03 -17.61 1.68
C SER A 191 4.78 -18.45 1.43
N LYS A 192 4.77 -19.71 1.87
CA LYS A 192 3.66 -20.66 1.64
C LYS A 192 3.23 -20.74 0.17
N GLY A 193 4.21 -20.77 -0.74
CA GLY A 193 3.97 -20.85 -2.19
C GLY A 193 3.43 -19.56 -2.83
N LYS A 194 3.41 -18.43 -2.12
CA LYS A 194 2.97 -17.12 -2.63
C LYS A 194 4.10 -16.09 -2.58
N PRO A 195 4.18 -15.15 -3.53
CA PRO A 195 5.05 -13.99 -3.43
C PRO A 195 4.75 -13.19 -2.15
N ALA A 196 5.81 -12.75 -1.48
CA ALA A 196 5.73 -11.92 -0.27
C ALA A 196 6.96 -11.02 -0.16
N ARG A 197 6.83 -9.93 0.59
CA ARG A 197 7.92 -8.98 0.90
C ARG A 197 8.31 -9.10 2.36
N ILE A 198 9.62 -9.07 2.63
CA ILE A 198 10.19 -8.90 3.97
C ILE A 198 11.00 -7.62 4.00
N ILE A 199 10.80 -6.84 5.05
CA ILE A 199 11.50 -5.61 5.36
C ILE A 199 12.60 -5.94 6.37
N LEU A 200 13.83 -5.62 6.02
CA LEU A 200 15.02 -5.88 6.80
C LEU A 200 15.70 -4.54 7.14
N PRO A 201 16.22 -4.36 8.36
CA PRO A 201 17.01 -3.18 8.69
C PRO A 201 18.36 -3.23 7.98
N LYS A 202 18.83 -2.11 7.44
CA LYS A 202 20.23 -1.95 7.01
C LYS A 202 21.07 -1.17 8.02
N LYS A 203 20.43 -0.27 8.77
CA LYS A 203 21.04 0.45 9.90
C LYS A 203 20.47 -0.05 11.22
N SER A 204 21.31 -0.11 12.23
CA SER A 204 20.86 -0.25 13.62
C SER A 204 20.12 1.03 14.02
N TYR A 205 18.91 0.88 14.56
CA TYR A 205 18.15 1.99 15.13
C TYR A 205 18.93 2.60 16.30
N ARG A 206 19.11 3.92 16.28
CA ARG A 206 19.79 4.71 17.32
C ARG A 206 18.77 5.60 18.04
N PRO A 207 18.31 5.22 19.24
CA PRO A 207 17.33 6.01 19.99
C PRO A 207 17.75 7.45 20.24
N GLU A 208 19.05 7.67 20.49
CA GLU A 208 19.64 8.96 20.87
C GLU A 208 19.58 10.04 19.79
N THR A 209 19.47 9.65 18.51
CA THR A 209 19.36 10.59 17.38
C THR A 209 17.99 10.52 16.71
N SER A 210 17.01 9.86 17.33
CA SER A 210 15.70 9.62 16.73
C SER A 210 14.68 10.68 17.14
N SER A 211 13.82 11.08 16.20
CA SER A 211 12.62 11.88 16.49
C SER A 211 11.69 11.22 17.53
N LEU A 212 11.82 9.90 17.76
CA LEU A 212 11.07 9.19 18.79
C LEU A 212 11.54 9.51 20.22
N SER A 213 12.76 9.99 20.44
CA SER A 213 13.23 10.37 21.78
C SER A 213 12.55 11.65 22.30
N ALA A 214 11.99 12.46 21.41
CA ALA A 214 11.24 13.67 21.74
C ALA A 214 9.77 13.38 22.07
N VAL A 215 9.32 12.13 21.93
CA VAL A 215 7.95 11.69 22.26
C VAL A 215 7.95 11.21 23.71
N ASN A 216 7.84 12.16 24.64
CA ASN A 216 7.63 11.91 26.08
C ASN A 216 6.14 11.98 26.46
#